data_AF-A0A7R9XLZ0-F1
#
_entry.id   AF-A0A7R9XLZ0-F1
#
_cell.length_a   1.000
_cell.length_b   1.000
_cell.length_c   1.000
_cell.angle_alpha   90.00
_cell.angle_beta   90.00
_cell.angle_gamma   90.00
#
_symmetry.space_group_name_H-M   'P 1'
#
loop_
_entity.id
_entity.type
_entity.pdbx_description
1 polymer ?
#
loop_
_entity_poly.entity_id
_entity_poly.type
_entity_poly.pdbx_seq_one_letter_code
_entity_poly.pdbx_strand_id
1 'polypeptide(L)'
;KSMVERLYQQGLLKVVFATETLAAGINMPARTVVLSTMSKRGAGGSHSLLTTNLLLQMAGRAGRRGFDSTGQVVVVQSPFEGPQDCSLILNRSPESLTSHFTPSYGMVINMLASRSLEESKALVQMSFGVYLRGREAEQRDRRGLRLRAKVAEIESRMQDISPEGPEAPQGVDTNTWEEWKKMEERLREEKRLLKTIRKQARKAEQSSLAANIATLGGPPLVVCLRLPSKAGWPHMDLLPALLVDVKEEQGEAKDPAQVTLTAFAADNRWYSVSLSHISAIHLKSK
;
A
#
# COMPACT_ATOMS: atom_id res chain seq x y z
N LYS A 1 23.22 -29.98 5.68
CA LYS A 1 23.35 -29.22 4.41
C LYS A 1 24.08 -30.04 3.34
N SER A 2 25.34 -30.43 3.52
CA SER A 2 26.10 -31.15 2.46
C SER A 2 25.51 -32.51 2.06
N MET A 3 24.86 -33.24 2.97
CA MET A 3 24.15 -34.48 2.63
C MET A 3 23.00 -34.25 1.65
N VAL A 4 22.19 -33.20 1.87
CA VAL A 4 21.08 -32.82 0.97
C VAL A 4 21.61 -32.45 -0.41
N GLU A 5 22.71 -31.68 -0.47
CA GLU A 5 23.38 -31.32 -1.73
C GLU A 5 23.85 -32.54 -2.51
N ARG A 6 24.51 -33.50 -1.84
CA ARG A 6 24.97 -34.75 -2.47
C ARG A 6 23.80 -35.57 -3.02
N LEU A 7 22.76 -35.79 -2.21
CA LEU A 7 21.59 -36.57 -2.62
C LEU A 7 20.83 -35.89 -3.76
N TYR A 8 20.80 -34.56 -3.80
CA TYR A 8 20.20 -33.82 -4.90
C TYR A 8 21.00 -33.92 -6.19
N GLN A 9 22.34 -33.78 -6.12
CA GLN A 9 23.22 -33.93 -7.28
C GLN A 9 23.16 -35.34 -7.87
N GLN A 10 22.95 -36.36 -7.02
CA GLN A 10 22.71 -37.74 -7.45
C GLN A 10 21.31 -37.98 -8.05
N GLY A 11 20.43 -36.99 -8.05
CA GLY A 11 19.07 -37.10 -8.58
C GLY A 11 18.11 -37.90 -7.69
N LEU A 12 18.51 -38.24 -6.46
CA LEU A 12 17.69 -39.00 -5.51
C LEU A 12 16.60 -38.12 -4.87
N LEU A 13 16.83 -36.81 -4.78
CA LEU A 13 15.87 -35.83 -4.28
C LEU A 13 15.20 -35.09 -5.45
N LYS A 14 13.89 -35.31 -5.62
CA LYS A 14 13.09 -34.64 -6.66
C LYS A 14 12.52 -33.29 -6.21
N VAL A 15 12.26 -33.15 -4.91
CA VAL A 15 11.64 -31.96 -4.31
C VAL A 15 12.45 -31.57 -3.08
N VAL A 16 12.74 -30.28 -2.94
CA VAL A 16 13.44 -29.73 -1.79
C VAL A 16 12.70 -28.49 -1.31
N PHE A 17 12.40 -28.47 -0.01
CA PHE A 17 11.89 -27.28 0.66
C PHE A 17 13.07 -26.52 1.28
N ALA A 18 13.18 -25.23 0.97
CA ALA A 18 14.28 -24.40 1.44
C ALA A 18 13.77 -23.05 1.93
N THR A 19 14.37 -22.55 3.01
CA THR A 19 14.20 -21.18 3.47
C THR A 19 15.08 -20.22 2.65
N GLU A 20 14.83 -18.92 2.77
CA GLU A 20 15.58 -17.85 2.09
C GLU A 20 17.11 -18.03 2.19
N THR A 21 17.60 -18.21 3.43
CA THR A 21 19.03 -18.36 3.72
C THR A 21 19.61 -19.65 3.16
N LEU A 22 18.81 -20.72 3.13
CA LEU A 22 19.22 -21.99 2.58
C LEU A 22 19.33 -21.93 1.04
N ALA A 23 18.36 -21.28 0.37
CA ALA A 23 18.36 -21.10 -1.08
C ALA A 23 19.52 -20.20 -1.56
N ALA A 24 19.87 -19.17 -0.78
CA ALA A 24 21.03 -18.32 -1.06
C ALA A 24 22.36 -19.10 -0.92
N GLY A 25 22.45 -20.00 0.07
CA GLY A 25 23.69 -20.66 0.43
C GLY A 25 24.00 -21.97 -0.30
N ILE A 26 23.08 -22.54 -1.09
CA ILE A 26 23.27 -23.83 -1.77
C ILE A 26 23.42 -23.64 -3.29
N ASN A 27 24.39 -24.33 -3.91
CA ASN A 27 24.51 -24.41 -5.37
C ASN A 27 23.69 -25.59 -5.94
N MET A 28 22.37 -25.43 -5.97
CA MET A 28 21.42 -26.47 -6.36
C MET A 28 20.41 -25.91 -7.39
N PRO A 29 20.73 -25.96 -8.69
CA PRO A 29 19.80 -25.53 -9.73
C PRO A 29 18.68 -26.56 -9.89
N ALA A 30 17.44 -26.09 -9.94
CA ALA A 30 16.23 -26.88 -10.11
C ALA A 30 15.55 -26.56 -11.44
N ARG A 31 14.75 -27.47 -11.99
CA ARG A 31 13.95 -27.17 -13.19
C ARG A 31 12.90 -26.09 -12.92
N THR A 32 12.28 -26.17 -11.75
CA THR A 32 11.19 -25.29 -11.33
C THR A 32 11.45 -24.80 -9.91
N VAL A 33 11.20 -23.51 -9.66
CA VAL A 33 11.21 -22.91 -8.32
C VAL A 33 9.80 -22.48 -7.96
N VAL A 34 9.35 -22.82 -6.75
CA VAL A 34 8.04 -22.42 -6.24
C VAL A 34 8.25 -21.44 -5.08
N LEU A 35 7.72 -20.23 -5.21
CA LEU A 35 7.70 -19.21 -4.17
C LEU A 35 6.37 -19.32 -3.42
N SER A 36 6.44 -19.72 -2.15
CA SER A 36 5.25 -19.94 -1.31
C SER A 36 4.59 -18.64 -0.86
N THR A 37 5.37 -17.57 -0.66
CA THR A 37 4.90 -16.25 -0.21
C THR A 37 5.72 -15.16 -0.87
N MET A 38 5.10 -14.01 -1.15
CA MET A 38 5.71 -12.78 -1.65
C MET A 38 5.93 -11.73 -0.57
N SER A 39 5.50 -11.97 0.66
CA SER A 39 5.86 -11.16 1.82
C SER A 39 6.90 -11.85 2.70
N LYS A 40 7.68 -11.00 3.35
CA LYS A 40 8.65 -11.33 4.38
C LYS A 40 8.25 -10.63 5.67
N ARG A 41 8.38 -11.34 6.79
CA ARG A 41 8.22 -10.74 8.12
C ARG A 41 9.49 -9.97 8.48
N GLY A 42 9.35 -8.65 8.63
CA GLY A 42 10.40 -7.74 9.05
C GLY A 42 10.64 -7.75 10.56
N ALA A 43 11.66 -7.00 10.99
CA ALA A 43 11.89 -6.73 12.40
C ALA A 43 10.68 -5.98 13.00
N GLY A 44 10.18 -6.43 14.14
CA GLY A 44 9.03 -5.82 14.81
C GLY A 44 7.65 -6.24 14.29
N GLY A 45 7.55 -7.32 13.49
CA GLY A 45 6.27 -7.89 13.09
C GLY A 45 5.59 -7.21 11.89
N SER A 46 6.28 -6.28 11.22
CA SER A 46 5.83 -5.73 9.95
C SER A 46 5.89 -6.79 8.84
N HIS A 47 4.94 -6.77 7.91
CA HIS A 47 5.02 -7.54 6.68
C HIS A 47 5.43 -6.61 5.55
N SER A 48 6.56 -6.90 4.89
CA SER A 48 6.99 -6.19 3.70
C SER A 48 7.02 -7.15 2.51
N LEU A 49 6.71 -6.64 1.33
CA LEU A 49 6.91 -7.41 0.09
C LEU A 49 8.39 -7.77 -0.08
N LEU A 50 8.65 -8.91 -0.74
CA LEU A 50 10.00 -9.33 -1.10
C LEU A 50 10.65 -8.28 -2.00
N THR A 51 11.94 -8.05 -1.80
CA THR A 51 12.71 -7.20 -2.69
C THR A 51 12.93 -7.92 -4.02
N THR A 52 13.00 -7.15 -5.11
CA THR A 52 13.25 -7.69 -6.46
C THR A 52 14.55 -8.50 -6.51
N ASN A 53 15.59 -8.05 -5.79
CA ASN A 53 16.87 -8.77 -5.72
C ASN A 53 16.71 -10.18 -5.16
N LEU A 54 15.94 -10.32 -4.08
CA LEU A 54 15.74 -11.61 -3.44
C LEU A 54 14.88 -12.53 -4.31
N LEU A 55 13.84 -11.98 -4.93
CA LEU A 55 13.02 -12.72 -5.88
C LEU A 55 13.87 -13.22 -7.06
N LEU A 56 14.70 -12.37 -7.66
CA LEU A 56 15.61 -12.75 -8.74
C LEU A 56 16.66 -13.78 -8.29
N GLN A 57 17.15 -13.68 -7.05
CA GLN A 57 18.09 -14.67 -6.50
C GLN A 57 17.46 -16.06 -6.39
N MET A 58 16.21 -16.14 -5.93
CA MET A 58 15.47 -17.41 -5.84
C MET A 58 15.07 -17.92 -7.23
N ALA A 59 14.53 -17.04 -8.08
CA ALA A 59 14.15 -17.33 -9.46
C ALA A 59 15.33 -17.82 -10.30
N GLY A 60 16.54 -17.29 -10.07
CA GLY A 60 17.77 -17.70 -10.75
C GLY A 60 18.21 -19.13 -10.46
N ARG A 61 17.56 -19.84 -9.53
CA ARG A 61 17.74 -21.28 -9.34
C ARG A 61 16.90 -22.12 -10.30
N ALA A 62 15.93 -21.54 -11.00
CA ALA A 62 15.12 -22.23 -11.99
C ALA A 62 15.86 -22.38 -13.33
N GLY A 63 15.78 -23.56 -13.92
CA GLY A 63 16.44 -23.94 -15.16
C GLY A 63 17.85 -24.50 -14.92
N ARG A 64 18.07 -25.76 -15.32
CA ARG A 64 19.39 -26.41 -15.27
C ARG A 64 20.10 -26.25 -16.61
N ARG A 65 21.29 -25.64 -16.57
CA ARG A 65 22.17 -25.49 -17.74
C ARG A 65 22.41 -26.85 -18.42
N GLY A 66 22.14 -26.93 -19.72
CA GLY A 66 22.36 -28.13 -20.53
C GLY A 66 21.27 -29.20 -20.42
N PHE A 67 20.28 -29.05 -19.54
CA PHE A 67 19.19 -30.02 -19.38
C PHE A 67 17.81 -29.43 -19.68
N ASP A 68 17.55 -28.20 -19.24
CA ASP A 68 16.26 -27.54 -19.41
C ASP A 68 16.36 -26.41 -20.44
N SER A 69 15.39 -26.31 -21.35
CA SER A 69 15.31 -25.21 -22.33
C SER A 69 14.86 -23.90 -21.70
N THR A 70 14.01 -23.98 -20.67
CA THR A 70 13.49 -22.84 -19.91
C THR A 70 13.41 -23.18 -18.43
N GLY A 71 13.65 -22.19 -17.57
CA GLY A 71 13.42 -22.28 -16.13
C GLY A 71 12.00 -21.81 -15.80
N GLN A 72 11.29 -22.54 -14.94
CA GLN A 72 9.95 -22.16 -14.51
C GLN A 72 9.96 -21.63 -13.08
N VAL A 73 9.28 -20.51 -12.86
CA VAL A 73 9.07 -19.93 -11.53
C VAL A 73 7.58 -19.82 -11.30
N VAL A 74 7.10 -20.45 -10.23
CA VAL A 74 5.70 -20.45 -9.84
C VAL A 74 5.57 -19.65 -8.55
N VAL A 75 4.69 -18.65 -8.55
CA VAL A 75 4.39 -17.86 -7.36
C VAL A 75 3.01 -18.26 -6.86
N VAL A 76 2.94 -18.68 -5.60
CA VAL A 76 1.69 -19.08 -4.97
C VAL A 76 0.99 -17.83 -4.44
N GLN A 77 -0.27 -17.63 -4.84
CA GLN A 77 -1.09 -16.53 -4.37
C GLN A 77 -1.48 -16.75 -2.90
N SER A 78 -1.40 -15.69 -2.10
CA SER A 78 -1.85 -15.66 -0.71
C SER A 78 -3.08 -14.75 -0.57
N PRO A 79 -3.97 -14.92 0.43
CA PRO A 79 -5.08 -14.00 0.69
C PRO A 79 -4.64 -12.54 0.92
N PHE A 80 -3.38 -12.34 1.29
CA PHE A 80 -2.80 -11.02 1.58
C PHE A 80 -2.02 -10.41 0.41
N GLU A 81 -1.75 -11.18 -0.66
CA GLU A 81 -0.85 -10.80 -1.75
C GLU A 81 -1.50 -11.14 -3.09
N GLY A 82 -1.66 -10.13 -3.95
CA GLY A 82 -2.36 -10.28 -5.21
C GLY A 82 -1.43 -10.37 -6.44
N PRO A 83 -2.00 -10.63 -7.63
CA PRO A 83 -1.29 -10.56 -8.90
C PRO A 83 -0.65 -9.18 -9.17
N GLN A 84 -1.23 -8.11 -8.60
CA GLN A 84 -0.71 -6.75 -8.71
C GLN A 84 0.62 -6.57 -7.96
N ASP A 85 0.76 -7.17 -6.78
CA ASP A 85 2.00 -7.13 -6.02
C ASP A 85 3.11 -7.91 -6.74
N CYS A 86 2.74 -9.03 -7.38
CA CYS A 86 3.65 -9.80 -8.21
C CYS A 86 4.16 -9.01 -9.41
N SER A 87 3.26 -8.35 -10.16
CA SER A 87 3.67 -7.53 -11.30
C SER A 87 4.52 -6.34 -10.86
N LEU A 88 4.25 -5.76 -9.69
CA LEU A 88 5.06 -4.68 -9.12
C LEU A 88 6.49 -5.14 -8.84
N ILE A 89 6.69 -6.28 -8.18
CA ILE A 89 8.04 -6.78 -7.84
C ILE A 89 8.83 -7.17 -9.11
N LEU A 90 8.16 -7.76 -10.10
CA LEU A 90 8.78 -8.19 -11.35
C LEU A 90 9.19 -7.02 -12.26
N ASN A 91 8.39 -5.96 -12.30
CA ASN A 91 8.64 -4.80 -13.16
C ASN A 91 9.59 -3.77 -12.52
N ARG A 92 9.84 -3.88 -11.21
CA ARG A 92 10.74 -2.97 -10.51
C ARG A 92 12.19 -3.27 -10.88
N SER A 93 13.01 -2.23 -11.00
CA SER A 93 14.45 -2.40 -11.18
C SER A 93 15.08 -3.05 -9.93
N PRO A 94 16.09 -3.92 -10.08
CA PRO A 94 16.90 -4.42 -8.97
C PRO A 94 17.34 -3.30 -8.03
N GLU A 95 17.26 -3.53 -6.72
CA GLU A 95 17.65 -2.55 -5.72
C GLU A 95 19.17 -2.36 -5.73
N SER A 96 19.63 -1.11 -5.60
CA SER A 96 21.05 -0.79 -5.52
C SER A 96 21.67 -1.35 -4.25
N LEU A 97 22.92 -1.81 -4.35
CA LEU A 97 23.70 -2.25 -3.20
C LEU A 97 23.91 -1.10 -2.21
N THR A 98 23.44 -1.27 -0.98
CA THR A 98 23.64 -0.31 0.11
C THR A 98 24.73 -0.80 1.06
N SER A 99 25.60 0.11 1.47
CA SER A 99 26.63 -0.18 2.47
C SER A 99 26.00 -0.23 3.86
N HIS A 100 26.10 -1.39 4.52
CA HIS A 100 25.77 -1.56 5.94
C HIS A 100 27.01 -1.52 6.84
N PHE A 101 28.13 -1.00 6.33
CA PHE A 101 29.38 -0.89 7.08
C PHE A 101 29.21 0.05 8.29
N THR A 102 29.37 -0.51 9.49
CA THR A 102 29.44 0.22 10.76
C THR A 102 30.71 -0.22 11.50
N PRO A 103 31.56 0.73 11.96
CA PRO A 103 32.76 0.38 12.73
C PRO A 103 32.35 -0.27 14.05
N SER A 104 32.82 -1.49 14.31
CA SER A 104 32.66 -2.17 15.59
C SER A 104 33.86 -1.91 16.50
N TYR A 105 33.68 -1.98 17.83
CA TYR A 105 34.79 -1.80 18.78
C TYR A 105 35.97 -2.75 18.51
N GLY A 106 35.69 -4.03 18.24
CA GLY A 106 36.74 -5.01 17.92
C GLY A 106 37.51 -4.67 16.64
N MET A 107 36.82 -4.15 15.62
CA MET A 107 37.48 -3.68 14.40
C MET A 107 38.43 -2.51 14.71
N VAL A 108 37.96 -1.52 15.48
CA VAL A 108 38.76 -0.34 15.83
C VAL A 108 40.01 -0.75 16.63
N ILE A 109 39.87 -1.64 17.60
CA ILE A 109 41.00 -2.15 18.40
C ILE A 109 42.01 -2.88 17.51
N ASN A 110 41.54 -3.79 16.64
CA ASN A 110 42.42 -4.54 15.73
C ASN A 110 43.16 -3.63 14.73
N MET A 111 42.50 -2.55 14.28
CA MET A 111 43.12 -1.56 13.41
C MET A 111 44.20 -0.76 14.15
N LEU A 112 43.89 -0.25 15.35
CA LEU A 112 44.85 0.52 16.15
C LEU A 112 46.01 -0.32 16.69
N ALA A 113 45.83 -1.63 16.85
CA ALA A 113 46.90 -2.54 17.24
C ALA A 113 47.89 -2.85 16.11
N SER A 114 47.45 -2.75 14.85
CA SER A 114 48.26 -3.12 13.68
C SER A 114 48.71 -1.93 12.81
N ARG A 115 48.07 -0.77 12.96
CA ARG A 115 48.26 0.41 12.13
C ARG A 115 48.20 1.68 12.97
N SER A 116 48.76 2.77 12.45
CA SER A 116 48.61 4.08 13.06
C SER A 116 47.15 4.58 13.00
N LEU A 117 46.83 5.59 13.81
CA LEU A 117 45.50 6.21 13.81
C LEU A 117 45.14 6.81 12.45
N GLU A 118 46.10 7.42 11.76
CA GLU A 118 45.89 8.07 10.46
C GLU A 118 45.58 7.04 9.37
N GLU A 119 46.37 5.97 9.30
CA GLU A 119 46.11 4.85 8.37
C GLU A 119 44.76 4.19 8.65
N SER A 120 44.40 4.05 9.93
CA SER A 120 43.11 3.47 10.31
C SER A 120 41.93 4.34 9.87
N LYS A 121 42.05 5.67 10.02
CA LYS A 121 41.05 6.62 9.52
C LYS A 121 40.94 6.57 8.00
N ALA A 122 42.07 6.54 7.29
CA ALA A 122 42.10 6.46 5.83
C ALA A 122 41.37 5.20 5.32
N LEU A 123 41.58 4.04 5.97
CA LEU A 123 40.88 2.80 5.62
C LEU A 123 39.37 2.89 5.82
N VAL A 124 38.90 3.50 6.91
CA VAL A 124 37.47 3.72 7.13
C VAL A 124 36.89 4.67 6.07
N GLN A 125 37.66 5.68 5.64
CA GLN A 125 37.27 6.59 4.56
C GLN A 125 37.17 5.90 3.19
N MET A 126 37.92 4.81 2.98
CA MET A 126 37.80 3.98 1.76
C MET A 126 36.59 3.03 1.79
N SER A 127 35.76 3.06 2.83
CA SER A 127 34.57 2.21 2.91
C SER A 127 33.57 2.48 1.78
N PHE A 128 32.88 1.42 1.35
CA PHE A 128 31.88 1.50 0.28
C PHE A 128 30.79 2.53 0.57
N GLY A 129 30.42 2.72 1.83
CA GLY A 129 29.44 3.74 2.23
C GLY A 129 29.92 5.17 2.00
N VAL A 130 31.20 5.47 2.24
CA VAL A 130 31.78 6.78 1.92
C VAL A 130 31.86 6.98 0.41
N TYR A 131 32.30 5.96 -0.32
CA TYR A 131 32.35 5.98 -1.78
C TYR A 131 30.97 6.28 -2.41
N LEU A 132 29.92 5.56 -1.97
CA LEU A 132 28.55 5.78 -2.44
C LEU A 132 28.07 7.19 -2.14
N ARG A 133 28.31 7.70 -0.91
CA ARG A 133 27.94 9.08 -0.54
C ARG A 133 28.65 10.12 -1.41
N GLY A 134 29.93 9.92 -1.70
CA GLY A 134 30.69 10.79 -2.60
C GLY A 134 30.07 10.83 -4.00
N ARG A 135 29.76 9.65 -4.56
CA ARG A 135 29.12 9.55 -5.89
C ARG A 135 27.74 10.17 -5.94
N GLU A 136 26.93 9.94 -4.91
CA GLU A 136 25.60 10.54 -4.85
C GLU A 136 25.67 12.06 -4.67
N ALA A 137 26.64 12.59 -3.92
CA ALA A 137 26.85 14.03 -3.79
C ALA A 137 27.17 14.66 -5.14
N GLU A 138 28.10 14.09 -5.91
CA GLU A 138 28.44 14.56 -7.26
C GLU A 138 27.22 14.55 -8.20
N GLN A 139 26.40 13.49 -8.15
CA GLN A 139 25.17 13.42 -8.92
C GLN A 139 24.14 14.47 -8.49
N ARG A 140 24.01 14.71 -7.18
CA ARG A 140 23.13 15.74 -6.62
C ARG A 140 23.58 17.13 -7.06
N ASP A 141 24.87 17.43 -7.02
CA ASP A 141 25.42 18.72 -7.43
C ASP A 141 25.19 18.96 -8.93
N ARG A 142 25.45 17.95 -9.77
CA ARG A 142 25.17 18.03 -11.21
C ARG A 142 23.68 18.22 -11.50
N ARG A 143 22.81 17.55 -10.74
CA ARG A 143 21.35 17.73 -10.85
C ARG A 143 20.92 19.12 -10.39
N GLY A 144 21.53 19.64 -9.32
CA GLY A 144 21.31 20.99 -8.81
C GLY A 144 21.67 22.05 -9.84
N LEU A 145 22.83 21.95 -10.46
CA LEU A 145 23.26 22.84 -11.55
C LEU A 145 22.29 22.82 -12.73
N ARG A 146 21.85 21.63 -13.17
CA ARG A 146 20.85 21.50 -14.26
C ARG A 146 19.51 22.14 -13.90
N LEU A 147 19.04 21.95 -12.67
CA LEU A 147 17.78 22.54 -12.22
C LEU A 147 17.88 24.06 -12.12
N ARG A 148 18.98 24.59 -11.58
CA ARG A 148 19.22 26.04 -11.54
C ARG A 148 19.28 26.65 -12.94
N ALA A 149 19.93 25.98 -13.90
CA ALA A 149 19.95 26.43 -15.29
C ALA A 149 18.53 26.48 -15.89
N LYS A 150 17.71 25.46 -15.64
CA LYS A 150 16.29 25.46 -16.07
C LYS A 150 15.46 26.56 -15.40
N VAL A 151 15.71 26.85 -14.12
CA VAL A 151 15.04 27.95 -13.41
C VAL A 151 15.42 29.28 -14.06
N ALA A 152 16.70 29.52 -14.33
CA ALA A 152 17.14 30.73 -15.00
C ALA A 152 16.56 30.87 -16.42
N GLU A 153 16.44 29.77 -17.17
CA GLU A 153 15.78 29.76 -18.48
C GLU A 153 14.28 30.10 -18.40
N ILE A 154 13.59 29.59 -17.37
CA ILE A 154 12.17 29.92 -17.14
C ILE A 154 12.05 31.40 -16.72
N GLU A 155 12.93 31.89 -15.85
CA GLU A 155 12.96 33.29 -15.42
C GLU A 155 13.21 34.23 -16.61
N SER A 156 14.13 33.89 -17.52
CA SER A 156 14.36 34.69 -18.72
C SER A 156 13.13 34.69 -19.65
N ARG A 157 12.49 33.53 -19.85
CA ARG A 157 11.24 33.44 -20.61
C ARG A 157 10.10 34.22 -19.97
N MET A 158 10.05 34.30 -18.64
CA MET A 158 9.07 35.14 -17.93
C MET A 158 9.34 36.63 -18.14
N GLN A 159 10.61 37.05 -18.25
CA GLN A 159 10.97 38.43 -18.57
C GLN A 159 10.66 38.80 -20.02
N ASP A 160 10.84 37.86 -20.96
CA ASP A 160 10.48 38.06 -22.38
C ASP A 160 8.96 38.18 -22.58
N ILE A 161 8.16 37.60 -21.68
CA ILE A 161 6.71 37.83 -21.60
C ILE A 161 6.49 39.15 -20.84
N SER A 162 6.98 40.27 -21.39
CA SER A 162 6.61 41.60 -20.91
C SER A 162 5.14 41.86 -21.27
N PRO A 163 4.31 42.36 -20.34
CA PRO A 163 2.90 42.57 -20.57
C PRO A 163 2.66 43.90 -21.30
N GLU A 164 3.13 44.02 -22.54
CA GLU A 164 2.81 45.17 -23.41
C GLU A 164 1.54 44.89 -24.21
N GLY A 165 0.42 44.83 -23.50
CA GLY A 165 -0.93 44.84 -24.07
C GLY A 165 -1.88 45.57 -23.12
N PRO A 166 -2.85 46.35 -23.63
CA PRO A 166 -3.74 47.19 -22.81
C PRO A 166 -4.67 46.40 -21.86
N GLU A 167 -4.60 45.07 -21.85
CA GLU A 167 -5.34 44.16 -20.97
C GLU A 167 -4.40 43.30 -20.09
N ALA A 168 -3.23 43.82 -19.74
CA ALA A 168 -2.37 43.18 -18.75
C ALA A 168 -3.07 43.18 -17.37
N PRO A 169 -3.36 42.02 -16.75
CA PRO A 169 -3.77 42.00 -15.35
C PRO A 169 -2.64 42.63 -14.54
N GLN A 170 -2.95 43.75 -13.88
CA GLN A 170 -2.03 44.45 -12.99
C GLN A 170 -1.38 43.42 -12.07
N GLY A 171 -0.04 43.46 -12.01
CA GLY A 171 0.85 42.43 -11.49
C GLY A 171 0.21 41.45 -10.52
N VAL A 172 0.21 40.16 -10.90
CA VAL A 172 -0.08 39.09 -9.94
C VAL A 172 1.07 39.10 -8.94
N ASP A 173 0.90 39.88 -7.86
CA ASP A 173 1.83 39.94 -6.75
C ASP A 173 2.06 38.51 -6.24
N THR A 174 3.31 38.14 -5.94
CA THR A 174 3.66 36.84 -5.36
C THR A 174 2.81 36.52 -4.12
N ASN A 175 2.38 37.56 -3.40
CA ASN A 175 1.50 37.50 -2.25
C ASN A 175 0.09 36.97 -2.61
N THR A 176 -0.47 37.36 -3.76
CA THR A 176 -1.79 36.87 -4.23
C THR A 176 -1.78 35.37 -4.57
N TRP A 177 -0.68 34.88 -5.13
CA TRP A 177 -0.48 33.46 -5.38
C TRP A 177 -0.33 32.65 -4.08
N GLU A 178 0.41 33.18 -3.11
CA GLU A 178 0.53 32.55 -1.78
C GLU A 178 -0.81 32.50 -1.04
N GLU A 179 -1.61 33.55 -1.13
CA GLU A 179 -2.97 33.60 -0.58
C GLU A 179 -3.88 32.58 -1.27
N TRP A 180 -3.85 32.51 -2.60
CA TRP A 180 -4.61 31.52 -3.36
C TRP A 180 -4.24 30.08 -2.97
N LYS A 181 -2.94 29.79 -2.85
CA LYS A 181 -2.44 28.47 -2.44
C LYS A 181 -2.88 28.11 -1.01
N LYS A 182 -2.81 29.07 -0.07
CA LYS A 182 -3.34 28.90 1.29
C LYS A 182 -4.84 28.60 1.29
N MET A 183 -5.61 29.26 0.43
CA MET A 183 -7.05 28.98 0.28
C MET A 183 -7.32 27.59 -0.31
N GLU A 184 -6.52 27.14 -1.27
CA GLU A 184 -6.67 25.79 -1.84
C GLU A 184 -6.34 24.69 -0.83
N GLU A 185 -5.29 24.89 -0.02
CA GLU A 185 -4.93 23.99 1.08
C GLU A 185 -6.04 23.92 2.13
N ARG A 186 -6.59 25.06 2.57
CA ARG A 186 -7.75 25.12 3.47
C ARG A 186 -8.96 24.39 2.91
N LEU A 187 -9.30 24.64 1.64
CA LEU A 187 -10.44 23.97 1.00
C LEU A 187 -10.24 22.44 0.96
N ARG A 188 -9.02 21.95 0.73
CA ARG A 188 -8.70 20.53 0.73
C ARG A 188 -8.83 19.92 2.13
N GLU A 189 -8.42 20.64 3.17
CA GLU A 189 -8.57 20.22 4.56
C GLU A 189 -10.04 20.19 5.00
N GLU A 190 -10.81 21.25 4.71
CA GLU A 190 -12.24 21.31 5.01
C GLU A 190 -13.02 20.19 4.33
N LYS A 191 -12.72 19.89 3.06
CA LYS A 191 -13.32 18.73 2.35
C LYS A 191 -13.00 17.40 3.03
N ARG A 192 -11.78 17.23 3.56
CA ARG A 192 -11.39 16.03 4.33
C ARG A 192 -12.13 15.97 5.67
N LEU A 193 -12.20 17.07 6.41
CA LEU A 193 -12.92 17.15 7.68
C LEU A 193 -14.41 16.86 7.50
N LEU A 194 -15.05 17.45 6.50
CA LEU A 194 -16.45 17.25 6.18
C LEU A 194 -16.74 15.78 5.81
N LYS A 195 -15.83 15.12 5.08
CA LYS A 195 -15.93 13.67 4.80
C LYS A 195 -15.87 12.84 6.08
N THR A 196 -15.00 13.19 7.02
CA THR A 196 -14.85 12.51 8.31
C THR A 196 -16.07 12.73 9.20
N ILE A 197 -16.57 13.97 9.33
CA ILE A 197 -17.77 14.30 10.11
C ILE A 197 -18.98 13.56 9.56
N ARG A 198 -19.19 13.55 8.22
CA ARG A 198 -20.28 12.77 7.61
C ARG A 198 -20.19 11.27 7.93
N LYS A 199 -18.97 10.70 7.97
CA LYS A 199 -18.76 9.30 8.32
C LYS A 199 -19.09 9.05 9.80
N GLN A 200 -18.71 9.96 10.69
CA GLN A 200 -19.04 9.88 12.12
C GLN A 200 -20.54 10.04 12.37
N ALA A 201 -21.19 11.03 11.75
CA ALA A 201 -22.64 11.22 11.83
C ALA A 201 -23.41 9.98 11.36
N ARG A 202 -23.02 9.38 10.23
CA ARG A 202 -23.64 8.12 9.75
C ARG A 202 -23.46 6.96 10.73
N LYS A 203 -22.29 6.85 11.39
CA LYS A 203 -22.07 5.83 12.41
C LYS A 203 -22.93 6.07 13.65
N ALA A 204 -23.06 7.33 14.07
CA ALA A 204 -23.90 7.71 15.20
C ALA A 204 -25.39 7.46 14.91
N GLU A 205 -25.87 7.81 13.71
CA GLU A 205 -27.22 7.48 13.23
C GLU A 205 -27.46 5.97 13.18
N GLN A 206 -26.51 5.18 12.68
CA GLN A 206 -26.63 3.71 12.67
C GLN A 206 -26.71 3.14 14.09
N SER A 207 -25.91 3.66 15.02
CA SER A 207 -25.93 3.23 16.42
C SER A 207 -27.22 3.61 17.13
N SER A 208 -27.77 4.81 16.87
CA SER A 208 -29.05 5.23 17.48
C SER A 208 -30.23 4.48 16.86
N LEU A 209 -30.21 4.19 15.55
CA LEU A 209 -31.20 3.35 14.89
C LEU A 209 -31.20 1.92 15.44
N ALA A 210 -30.01 1.32 15.65
CA ALA A 210 -29.90 0.01 16.28
C ALA A 210 -30.49 0.00 17.71
N ALA A 211 -30.18 1.03 18.51
CA ALA A 211 -30.74 1.18 19.85
C ALA A 211 -32.27 1.37 19.82
N ASN A 212 -32.80 2.16 18.89
CA ASN A 212 -34.24 2.38 18.76
C ASN A 212 -34.99 1.10 18.36
N ILE A 213 -34.44 0.29 17.43
CA ILE A 213 -35.01 -1.01 17.04
C ILE A 213 -35.01 -1.99 18.21
N ALA A 214 -33.96 -1.99 19.05
CA ALA A 214 -33.90 -2.85 20.23
C ALA A 214 -34.90 -2.46 21.33
N THR A 215 -35.15 -1.14 21.51
CA THR A 215 -36.08 -0.64 22.54
C THR A 215 -37.56 -0.76 22.12
N LEU A 216 -37.85 -0.69 20.83
CA LEU A 216 -39.19 -0.82 20.27
C LEU A 216 -39.50 -2.29 19.98
N GLY A 217 -39.96 -3.01 21.00
CA GLY A 217 -40.21 -4.45 20.94
C GLY A 217 -41.04 -4.90 19.73
N GLY A 218 -40.38 -5.63 18.84
CA GLY A 218 -40.96 -6.53 17.83
C GLY A 218 -41.68 -5.87 16.63
N PRO A 219 -41.57 -6.47 15.42
CA PRO A 219 -42.31 -6.03 14.23
C PRO A 219 -43.83 -6.11 14.44
N PRO A 220 -44.64 -5.31 13.69
CA PRO A 220 -44.25 -4.53 12.52
C PRO A 220 -43.97 -3.03 12.79
N LEU A 221 -42.79 -2.56 12.35
CA LEU A 221 -42.38 -1.14 12.38
C LEU A 221 -42.38 -0.54 10.97
N VAL A 222 -42.82 0.72 10.82
CA VAL A 222 -42.74 1.44 9.53
C VAL A 222 -41.38 2.12 9.43
N VAL A 223 -40.63 1.79 8.38
CA VAL A 223 -39.24 2.21 8.17
C VAL A 223 -39.11 2.83 6.78
N CYS A 224 -38.37 3.92 6.64
CA CYS A 224 -37.99 4.45 5.33
C CYS A 224 -36.64 3.87 4.89
N LEU A 225 -36.63 3.17 3.76
CA LEU A 225 -35.44 2.62 3.13
C LEU A 225 -34.86 3.63 2.14
N ARG A 226 -33.56 3.86 2.23
CA ARG A 226 -32.75 4.61 1.29
C ARG A 226 -31.85 3.64 0.53
N LEU A 227 -32.35 3.14 -0.60
CA LEU A 227 -31.61 2.23 -1.46
C LEU A 227 -30.65 3.02 -2.37
N PRO A 228 -29.38 2.61 -2.49
CA PRO A 228 -28.47 3.24 -3.44
C PRO A 228 -28.94 2.96 -4.87
N SER A 229 -28.97 4.00 -5.71
CA SER A 229 -29.22 3.87 -7.15
C SER A 229 -28.12 3.01 -7.78
N LYS A 230 -28.36 1.71 -7.90
CA LYS A 230 -27.66 0.84 -8.84
C LYS A 230 -28.45 0.84 -10.14
N ALA A 231 -27.73 0.88 -11.26
CA ALA A 231 -28.26 0.98 -12.61
C ALA A 231 -29.50 0.09 -12.84
N GLY A 232 -30.61 0.70 -13.25
CA GLY A 232 -31.84 0.01 -13.64
C GLY A 232 -33.03 0.10 -12.66
N TRP A 233 -32.90 0.80 -11.54
CA TRP A 233 -33.96 0.94 -10.54
C TRP A 233 -34.66 2.31 -10.70
N PRO A 234 -36.01 2.38 -10.69
CA PRO A 234 -36.73 3.65 -10.78
C PRO A 234 -36.35 4.56 -9.60
N HIS A 235 -36.09 5.84 -9.89
CA HIS A 235 -35.73 6.87 -8.90
C HIS A 235 -36.79 7.01 -7.81
N MET A 236 -36.60 6.33 -6.69
CA MET A 236 -37.27 6.62 -5.43
C MET A 236 -36.20 6.62 -4.33
N ASP A 237 -35.72 7.82 -3.98
CA ASP A 237 -34.64 8.01 -3.01
C ASP A 237 -35.01 7.56 -1.59
N LEU A 238 -36.31 7.45 -1.31
CA LEU A 238 -36.87 7.04 -0.03
C LEU A 238 -38.11 6.17 -0.29
N LEU A 239 -38.08 4.91 0.14
CA LEU A 239 -39.21 3.98 0.03
C LEU A 239 -39.73 3.63 1.42
N PRO A 240 -41.01 3.90 1.73
CA PRO A 240 -41.62 3.39 2.96
C PRO A 240 -41.75 1.87 2.87
N ALA A 241 -41.30 1.18 3.91
CA ALA A 241 -41.32 -0.27 4.03
C ALA A 241 -41.71 -0.70 5.45
N LEU A 242 -42.42 -1.82 5.54
CA LEU A 242 -42.76 -2.46 6.79
C LEU A 242 -41.63 -3.43 7.17
N LEU A 243 -41.01 -3.23 8.32
CA LEU A 243 -40.04 -4.18 8.86
C LEU A 243 -40.79 -5.40 9.41
N VAL A 244 -40.50 -6.58 8.86
CA VAL A 244 -41.19 -7.83 9.20
C VAL A 244 -40.33 -8.75 10.05
N ASP A 245 -39.02 -8.78 9.81
CA ASP A 245 -38.11 -9.67 10.54
C ASP A 245 -36.72 -9.04 10.69
N VAL A 246 -36.09 -9.35 11.82
CA VAL A 246 -34.73 -8.90 12.18
C VAL A 246 -33.91 -10.15 12.47
N LYS A 247 -33.00 -10.50 11.55
CA LYS A 247 -32.07 -11.62 11.75
C LYS A 247 -30.69 -11.09 12.10
N GLU A 248 -30.18 -11.50 13.24
CA GLU A 248 -28.78 -11.31 13.60
C GLU A 248 -27.98 -12.50 13.07
N GLU A 249 -27.21 -12.31 12.00
CA GLU A 249 -26.25 -13.33 11.56
C GLU A 249 -24.94 -13.15 12.34
N GLN A 250 -24.50 -14.22 13.02
CA GLN A 250 -23.16 -14.29 13.61
C GLN A 250 -22.12 -14.43 12.50
N GLY A 251 -21.48 -13.33 12.14
CA GLY A 251 -20.33 -13.33 11.23
C GLY A 251 -19.06 -13.87 11.92
N GLU A 252 -18.22 -14.60 11.18
CA GLU A 252 -16.88 -15.00 11.63
C GLU A 252 -15.98 -13.77 11.89
N ALA A 253 -14.96 -13.98 12.73
CA ALA A 253 -14.20 -13.04 13.57
C ALA A 253 -13.50 -11.81 12.94
N LYS A 254 -13.84 -11.37 11.72
CA LYS A 254 -13.28 -10.17 11.09
C LYS A 254 -14.29 -9.08 10.71
N ASP A 255 -15.59 -9.37 10.70
CA ASP A 255 -16.64 -8.37 10.48
C ASP A 255 -17.63 -8.37 11.66
N PRO A 256 -18.05 -7.20 12.20
CA PRO A 256 -19.02 -7.15 13.29
C PRO A 256 -20.36 -7.72 12.81
N ALA A 257 -21.10 -8.38 13.70
CA ALA A 257 -22.40 -9.01 13.46
C ALA A 257 -23.27 -8.16 12.52
N GLN A 258 -23.54 -8.69 11.32
CA GLN A 258 -24.37 -7.99 10.33
C GLN A 258 -25.83 -8.30 10.66
N VAL A 259 -26.54 -7.28 11.14
CA VAL A 259 -27.99 -7.35 11.30
C VAL A 259 -28.62 -7.20 9.93
N THR A 260 -29.22 -8.27 9.41
CA THR A 260 -29.98 -8.28 8.16
C THR A 260 -31.46 -8.11 8.47
N LEU A 261 -32.02 -7.02 7.96
CA LEU A 261 -33.40 -6.62 8.17
C LEU A 261 -34.21 -6.99 6.94
N THR A 262 -35.30 -7.73 7.14
CA THR A 262 -36.22 -8.11 6.05
C THR A 262 -37.41 -7.15 6.07
N ALA A 263 -37.52 -6.34 5.02
CA ALA A 263 -38.54 -5.30 4.91
C ALA A 263 -39.41 -5.51 3.65
N PHE A 264 -40.71 -5.32 3.80
CA PHE A 264 -41.69 -5.34 2.71
C PHE A 264 -42.02 -3.90 2.31
N ALA A 265 -41.62 -3.49 1.12
CA ALA A 265 -41.77 -2.12 0.67
C ALA A 265 -43.10 -1.86 -0.05
N ALA A 266 -43.49 -0.58 -0.15
CA ALA A 266 -44.72 -0.14 -0.82
C ALA A 266 -44.79 -0.51 -2.32
N ASP A 267 -43.68 -0.90 -2.94
CA ASP A 267 -43.63 -1.44 -4.31
C ASP A 267 -43.96 -2.94 -4.40
N ASN A 268 -44.49 -3.53 -3.31
CA ASN A 268 -44.80 -4.95 -3.16
C ASN A 268 -43.60 -5.88 -3.36
N ARG A 269 -42.38 -5.42 -3.06
CA ARG A 269 -41.16 -6.23 -3.11
C ARG A 269 -40.54 -6.42 -1.74
N TRP A 270 -39.92 -7.58 -1.56
CA TRP A 270 -39.14 -7.92 -0.38
C TRP A 270 -37.70 -7.46 -0.55
N TYR A 271 -37.17 -6.76 0.45
CA TYR A 271 -35.79 -6.30 0.49
C TYR A 271 -35.09 -6.86 1.73
N SER A 272 -33.91 -7.47 1.51
CA SER A 272 -32.96 -7.78 2.58
C SER A 272 -31.94 -6.66 2.66
N VAL A 273 -31.90 -5.97 3.79
CA VAL A 273 -31.26 -4.67 3.91
C VAL A 273 -30.48 -4.56 5.22
N SER A 274 -29.27 -4.00 5.17
CA SER A 274 -28.49 -3.64 6.36
C SER A 274 -28.98 -2.33 7.00
N LEU A 275 -28.67 -2.11 8.28
CA LEU A 275 -28.95 -0.87 9.03
C LEU A 275 -28.50 0.42 8.32
N SER A 276 -27.50 0.33 7.44
CA SER A 276 -26.98 1.47 6.67
C SER A 276 -27.95 2.06 5.64
N HIS A 277 -29.00 1.34 5.28
CA HIS A 277 -29.98 1.80 4.30
C HIS A 277 -31.32 2.21 4.94
N ILE A 278 -31.40 2.27 6.28
CA ILE A 278 -32.57 2.82 6.98
C ILE A 278 -32.32 4.30 7.23
N SER A 279 -33.24 5.17 6.79
CA SER A 279 -33.13 6.61 7.01
C SER A 279 -33.94 7.12 8.20
N ALA A 280 -35.10 6.52 8.48
CA ALA A 280 -35.98 6.93 9.58
C ALA A 280 -36.93 5.78 9.98
N ILE A 281 -37.31 5.75 11.25
CA ILE A 281 -38.36 4.86 11.79
C ILE A 281 -39.55 5.74 12.15
N HIS A 282 -40.72 5.46 11.60
CA HIS A 282 -41.96 6.16 11.94
C HIS A 282 -42.74 5.35 12.97
N LEU A 283 -42.97 5.94 14.13
CA LEU A 283 -43.87 5.40 15.14
C LEU A 283 -45.30 5.76 14.77
N LYS A 284 -46.22 4.79 14.79
CA LYS A 284 -47.66 5.09 14.79
C LYS A 284 -47.93 5.91 16.05
N SER A 285 -48.26 7.19 15.90
CA SER A 285 -49.01 7.88 16.95
C SER A 285 -50.29 7.10 17.17
N LYS A 286 -50.60 6.79 18.42
CA LYS A 286 -51.98 6.43 18.80
C LYS A 286 -52.93 7.56 18.44
#